data_AF-A0AAW1QUA6-F1
#
_entry.id   AF-A0AAW1QUA6-F1
#
_cell.length_a   1.000
_cell.length_b   1.000
_cell.length_c   1.000
_cell.angle_alpha   90.00
_cell.angle_beta   90.00
_cell.angle_gamma   90.00
#
_symmetry.space_group_name_H-M   'P 1'
#
loop_
_entity.id
_entity.type
_entity.pdbx_description
1 polymer ?
#
loop_
_entity_poly.entity_id
_entity_poly.type
_entity_poly.pdbx_seq_one_letter_code
_entity_poly.pdbx_strand_id
1 'polypeptide(L)'
;MAERSSNSLTQKKLKLQHSVGVTDIQWDNPDQAQISGDTHVVGRLWYPTTAMSSVSKPEGGKAFWLPDRRYAEGYAAVVFSDNGIGPTVGSCKNFAKSTFSNFTWWMGSSTQLKVIKDVPLKPAQHPYPVVLFSHGTCANRNTYSCICTKLAEEGYVVFSIEHADSTASAVEMAGDRGWQVYAGETREHVHKEFLRYRMKECQTARKMVAALSSGTVPPGVQLTVGKGRTSGPEKGPEPGPLLRQSFKGALDPDRVALAGHSFGASTVSALVAEDPGFPCAIALDPAWALLWADHPALTAWKTSAPLMIIGSHQWHTPKKDGTLVRSGHLQETVLAAASRRQLSIEDGKVEGSAAGGGAVSVVPAGSTHETFTDALVLFAGKTSWLLKMMGLGSGLNPKLGLKLTCEEMLAFLKRHIPEAGSSVSTISSSQKVNGLSKQVATVPLQQEEDAVYKSILGDKCALFKMRT
;
A
#
# COMPACT_ATOMS: atom_id res chain seq x y z
N MET A 1 -4.62 -53.45 -21.82
CA MET A 1 -4.19 -52.38 -22.75
C MET A 1 -5.39 -51.50 -23.00
N ALA A 2 -5.44 -50.36 -22.32
CA ALA A 2 -6.43 -49.30 -22.56
C ALA A 2 -5.68 -47.98 -22.41
N GLU A 3 -5.73 -47.17 -23.47
CA GLU A 3 -4.89 -46.00 -23.69
C GLU A 3 -5.18 -44.86 -22.70
N ARG A 4 -4.08 -44.25 -22.24
CA ARG A 4 -4.07 -43.02 -21.44
C ARG A 4 -4.39 -41.82 -22.36
N SER A 5 -5.53 -41.19 -22.18
CA SER A 5 -5.77 -39.82 -22.64
C SER A 5 -5.38 -38.82 -21.53
N SER A 6 -4.22 -38.20 -21.67
CA SER A 6 -3.75 -37.11 -20.82
C SER A 6 -4.51 -35.81 -21.15
N ASN A 7 -5.32 -35.31 -20.22
CA ASN A 7 -5.90 -33.96 -20.29
C ASN A 7 -4.82 -32.92 -19.92
N SER A 8 -4.32 -32.18 -20.91
CA SER A 8 -3.44 -31.02 -20.74
C SER A 8 -4.27 -29.74 -20.59
N LEU A 9 -4.65 -29.41 -19.35
CA LEU A 9 -5.12 -28.06 -19.02
C LEU A 9 -3.94 -27.10 -19.06
N THR A 10 -3.79 -26.44 -20.20
CA THR A 10 -2.82 -25.37 -20.44
C THR A 10 -3.18 -24.16 -19.58
N GLN A 11 -2.43 -23.93 -18.51
CA GLN A 11 -2.39 -22.64 -17.82
C GLN A 11 -1.95 -21.58 -18.84
N LYS A 12 -2.88 -20.77 -19.36
CA LYS A 12 -2.55 -19.50 -20.02
C LYS A 12 -1.79 -18.65 -19.00
N LYS A 13 -0.46 -18.60 -19.13
CA LYS A 13 0.41 -17.67 -18.42
C LYS A 13 -0.11 -16.26 -18.73
N LEU A 14 -0.67 -15.55 -17.74
CA LEU A 14 -0.99 -14.13 -17.90
C LEU A 14 0.30 -13.44 -18.35
N LYS A 15 0.29 -12.87 -19.56
CA LYS A 15 1.44 -12.17 -20.11
C LYS A 15 1.52 -10.84 -19.35
N LEU A 16 2.54 -10.67 -18.52
CA LEU A 16 2.80 -9.40 -17.81
C LEU A 16 2.82 -8.26 -18.85
N GLN A 17 2.06 -7.19 -18.59
CA GLN A 17 1.91 -6.10 -19.55
C GLN A 17 3.15 -5.19 -19.60
N HIS A 18 3.80 -4.96 -18.46
CA HIS A 18 4.93 -4.06 -18.33
C HIS A 18 6.10 -4.68 -17.55
N SER A 19 7.33 -4.31 -17.90
CA SER A 19 8.47 -4.44 -16.97
C SER A 19 8.44 -3.26 -15.99
N VAL A 20 9.09 -3.40 -14.83
CA VAL A 20 9.02 -2.38 -13.77
C VAL A 20 10.37 -1.72 -13.56
N GLY A 21 10.38 -0.39 -13.65
CA GLY A 21 11.45 0.49 -13.24
C GLY A 21 11.28 0.94 -11.79
N VAL A 22 12.39 1.28 -11.14
CA VAL A 22 12.41 1.79 -9.77
C VAL A 22 13.41 2.94 -9.62
N THR A 23 13.06 3.99 -8.88
CA THR A 23 13.98 5.07 -8.52
C THR A 23 13.59 5.66 -7.18
N ASP A 24 14.57 6.13 -6.41
CA ASP A 24 14.32 6.93 -5.22
C ASP A 24 14.12 8.40 -5.62
N ILE A 25 13.28 9.10 -4.86
CA ILE A 25 12.90 10.50 -5.11
C ILE A 25 12.81 11.26 -3.78
N GLN A 26 13.20 12.53 -3.82
CA GLN A 26 13.20 13.41 -2.65
C GLN A 26 12.62 14.78 -2.99
N TRP A 27 11.74 15.26 -2.12
CA TRP A 27 11.25 16.63 -2.05
C TRP A 27 11.80 17.26 -0.79
N ASP A 28 12.56 18.34 -0.96
CA ASP A 28 13.17 19.06 0.14
C ASP A 28 12.87 20.55 0.04
N ASN A 29 12.39 21.14 1.13
CA ASN A 29 12.27 22.58 1.30
C ASN A 29 13.26 23.01 2.41
N PRO A 30 14.54 23.26 2.05
CA PRO A 30 15.62 23.43 3.02
C PRO A 30 15.53 24.74 3.84
N ASP A 31 14.80 25.74 3.36
CA ASP A 31 14.70 27.06 3.99
C ASP A 31 13.72 27.09 5.18
N GLN A 32 13.26 25.92 5.63
CA GLN A 32 12.25 25.79 6.67
C GLN A 32 12.90 25.62 8.04
N ALA A 33 12.54 26.50 8.98
CA ALA A 33 13.08 26.50 10.34
C ALA A 33 12.74 25.22 11.14
N GLN A 34 11.67 24.51 10.76
CA GLN A 34 11.27 23.24 11.36
C GLN A 34 10.95 22.21 10.28
N ILE A 35 11.38 20.97 10.51
CA ILE A 35 11.06 19.84 9.63
C ILE A 35 9.63 19.37 9.94
N SER A 36 8.78 19.43 8.93
CA SER A 36 7.38 18.96 8.98
C SER A 36 7.05 18.18 7.71
N GLY A 37 5.94 17.45 7.72
CA GLY A 37 5.54 16.58 6.61
C GLY A 37 5.29 17.28 5.26
N ASP A 38 5.27 18.62 5.22
CA ASP A 38 5.15 19.43 4.02
C ASP A 38 6.45 20.08 3.53
N THR A 39 7.52 19.97 4.32
CA THR A 39 8.84 20.49 3.99
C THR A 39 9.81 19.39 3.58
N HIS A 40 9.40 18.13 3.74
CA HIS A 40 10.20 16.95 3.44
C HIS A 40 9.28 15.80 3.04
N VAL A 41 9.56 15.18 1.88
CA VAL A 41 8.99 13.88 1.51
C VAL A 41 10.05 13.08 0.76
N VAL A 42 10.29 11.85 1.21
CA VAL A 42 11.14 10.89 0.49
C VAL A 42 10.37 9.63 0.18
N GLY A 43 10.87 8.88 -0.79
CA GLY A 43 10.36 7.55 -1.03
C GLY A 43 10.88 6.98 -2.33
N ARG A 44 10.12 6.04 -2.87
CA ARG A 44 10.49 5.26 -4.04
C ARG A 44 9.35 5.20 -5.03
N LEU A 45 9.65 5.53 -6.28
CA LEU A 45 8.74 5.34 -7.40
C LEU A 45 8.92 3.94 -7.99
N TRP A 46 7.81 3.30 -8.30
CA TRP A 46 7.71 2.04 -9.04
C TRP A 46 6.84 2.30 -10.26
N TYR A 47 7.32 1.96 -11.45
CA TYR A 47 6.66 2.43 -12.66
C TYR A 47 6.87 1.52 -13.87
N PRO A 48 5.96 1.56 -14.86
CA PRO A 48 6.15 0.84 -16.12
C PRO A 48 7.41 1.29 -16.88
N THR A 49 8.20 0.33 -17.36
CA THR A 49 9.33 0.56 -18.27
C THR A 49 9.33 -0.45 -19.42
N THR A 50 10.19 -0.26 -20.42
CA THR A 50 10.31 -1.17 -21.58
C THR A 50 11.07 -2.45 -21.23
N ALA A 51 10.68 -3.57 -21.85
CA ALA A 51 11.10 -4.92 -21.46
C ALA A 51 12.60 -5.20 -21.68
N MET A 52 13.16 -6.04 -20.80
CA MET A 52 14.53 -6.59 -20.86
C MET A 52 14.90 -7.29 -22.19
N SER A 53 13.94 -7.61 -23.07
CA SER A 53 14.18 -8.46 -24.24
C SER A 53 14.72 -7.74 -25.48
N SER A 54 14.70 -6.40 -25.54
CA SER A 54 15.18 -5.64 -26.71
C SER A 54 16.56 -4.99 -26.53
N VAL A 55 17.19 -5.13 -25.37
CA VAL A 55 18.49 -4.53 -25.08
C VAL A 55 19.45 -5.61 -24.57
N SER A 56 20.56 -5.82 -25.28
CA SER A 56 21.54 -6.88 -24.99
C SER A 56 22.25 -6.72 -23.63
N LYS A 57 22.13 -5.54 -22.99
CA LYS A 57 22.41 -5.27 -21.58
C LYS A 57 21.46 -4.15 -21.11
N PRO A 58 20.64 -4.32 -20.07
CA PRO A 58 19.87 -3.19 -19.54
C PRO A 58 20.83 -2.13 -19.04
N GLU A 59 20.67 -0.88 -19.49
CA GLU A 59 21.47 0.27 -19.04
C GLU A 59 21.22 0.67 -17.57
N GLY A 60 20.29 -0.02 -16.89
CA GLY A 60 19.90 0.24 -15.50
C GLY A 60 20.59 -0.64 -14.46
N GLY A 61 20.67 -0.13 -13.23
CA GLY A 61 21.25 -0.83 -12.09
C GLY A 61 20.36 -1.97 -11.56
N LYS A 62 20.96 -2.87 -10.78
CA LYS A 62 20.21 -3.87 -10.00
C LYS A 62 19.61 -3.21 -8.77
N ALA A 63 18.36 -3.56 -8.44
CA ALA A 63 17.72 -3.17 -7.19
C ALA A 63 17.68 -4.35 -6.21
N PHE A 64 18.00 -4.08 -4.95
CA PHE A 64 17.95 -5.05 -3.85
C PHE A 64 16.88 -4.64 -2.84
N TRP A 65 16.34 -5.61 -2.11
CA TRP A 65 15.27 -5.35 -1.13
C TRP A 65 15.73 -4.37 -0.04
N LEU A 66 16.93 -4.58 0.53
CA LEU A 66 17.55 -3.59 1.42
C LEU A 66 18.82 -3.02 0.77
N PRO A 67 18.77 -1.77 0.27
CA PRO A 67 19.92 -1.16 -0.37
C PRO A 67 20.90 -0.52 0.62
N ASP A 68 20.52 -0.35 1.89
CA ASP A 68 21.34 0.26 2.94
C ASP A 68 21.26 -0.52 4.27
N ARG A 69 22.40 -0.58 4.98
CA ARG A 69 22.52 -1.29 6.27
C ARG A 69 21.67 -0.66 7.37
N ARG A 70 21.42 0.66 7.31
CA ARG A 70 20.62 1.37 8.32
C ARG A 70 19.17 0.89 8.39
N TYR A 71 18.61 0.36 7.30
CA TYR A 71 17.31 -0.30 7.37
C TYR A 71 17.33 -1.56 8.25
N ALA A 72 18.40 -2.36 8.14
CA ALA A 72 18.56 -3.55 8.98
C ALA A 72 18.78 -3.18 10.45
N GLU A 73 19.52 -2.10 10.70
CA GLU A 73 19.68 -1.51 12.04
C GLU A 73 18.36 -1.00 12.59
N GLY A 74 17.53 -0.39 11.75
CA GLY A 74 16.17 0.04 12.07
C GLY A 74 15.27 -1.11 12.48
N TYR A 75 15.19 -2.18 11.67
CA TYR A 75 14.43 -3.37 12.05
C TYR A 75 14.95 -3.99 13.36
N ALA A 76 16.27 -4.02 13.56
CA ALA A 76 16.84 -4.47 14.83
C ALA A 76 16.48 -3.54 15.99
N ALA A 77 16.44 -2.22 15.79
CA ALA A 77 16.01 -1.27 16.81
C ALA A 77 14.55 -1.49 17.21
N VAL A 78 13.67 -1.79 16.25
CA VAL A 78 12.27 -2.11 16.50
C VAL A 78 12.14 -3.40 17.32
N VAL A 79 12.72 -4.50 16.83
CA VAL A 79 12.60 -5.84 17.46
C VAL A 79 13.12 -5.84 18.89
N PHE A 80 14.22 -5.13 19.15
CA PHE A 80 14.86 -5.07 20.46
C PHE A 80 14.53 -3.77 21.24
N SER A 81 13.48 -3.04 20.86
CA SER A 81 12.98 -1.94 21.69
C SER A 81 12.33 -2.48 22.97
N ASP A 82 12.14 -1.62 23.99
CA ASP A 82 11.57 -2.06 25.27
C ASP A 82 10.09 -2.51 25.14
N ASN A 83 9.41 -2.05 24.09
CA ASN A 83 8.08 -2.50 23.68
C ASN A 83 8.13 -3.40 22.42
N GLY A 84 9.30 -3.91 22.05
CA GLY A 84 9.54 -4.65 20.82
C GLY A 84 8.95 -6.06 20.83
N ILE A 85 8.80 -6.64 19.64
CA ILE A 85 8.29 -8.02 19.43
C ILE A 85 9.38 -9.10 19.65
N GLY A 86 10.60 -8.70 20.01
CA GLY A 86 11.72 -9.61 20.24
C GLY A 86 11.68 -10.32 21.60
N PRO A 87 12.42 -11.44 21.75
CA PRO A 87 12.53 -12.12 23.03
C PRO A 87 13.19 -11.22 24.08
N THR A 88 12.80 -11.35 25.35
CA THR A 88 13.47 -10.67 26.47
C THR A 88 14.87 -11.26 26.65
N VAL A 89 15.85 -10.70 25.93
CA VAL A 89 17.26 -11.06 26.08
C VAL A 89 17.86 -10.11 27.10
N GLY A 90 18.22 -10.61 28.29
CA GLY A 90 18.80 -9.82 29.38
C GLY A 90 20.16 -9.20 29.01
N SER A 91 21.24 -9.58 29.68
CA SER A 91 22.57 -8.96 29.47
C SER A 91 23.14 -9.12 28.05
N CYS A 92 22.55 -9.97 27.19
CA CYS A 92 22.97 -10.19 25.81
C CYS A 92 22.21 -9.37 24.74
N LYS A 93 21.35 -8.42 25.15
CA LYS A 93 20.51 -7.60 24.23
C LYS A 93 21.31 -6.99 23.07
N ASN A 94 22.45 -6.38 23.35
CA ASN A 94 23.28 -5.71 22.34
C ASN A 94 23.91 -6.69 21.33
N PHE A 95 24.37 -7.85 21.82
CA PHE A 95 24.89 -8.90 20.96
C PHE A 95 23.79 -9.48 20.05
N ALA A 96 22.62 -9.80 20.62
CA ALA A 96 21.47 -10.30 19.87
C ALA A 96 20.98 -9.29 18.81
N LYS A 97 20.91 -8.00 19.18
CA LYS A 97 20.56 -6.91 18.26
C LYS A 97 21.55 -6.80 17.09
N SER A 98 22.86 -6.88 17.36
CA SER A 98 23.90 -6.84 16.33
C SER A 98 23.81 -8.03 15.38
N THR A 99 23.68 -9.25 15.93
CA THR A 99 23.52 -10.48 15.13
C THR A 99 22.26 -10.42 14.26
N PHE A 100 21.14 -9.97 14.80
CA PHE A 100 19.89 -9.79 14.06
C PHE A 100 20.03 -8.75 12.94
N SER A 101 20.67 -7.61 13.21
CA SER A 101 20.94 -6.58 12.20
C SER A 101 21.80 -7.12 11.06
N ASN A 102 22.91 -7.79 11.38
CA ASN A 102 23.78 -8.41 10.38
C ASN A 102 23.05 -9.45 9.51
N PHE A 103 22.24 -10.29 10.15
CA PHE A 103 21.43 -11.29 9.44
C PHE A 103 20.38 -10.64 8.53
N THR A 104 19.68 -9.62 9.02
CA THR A 104 18.69 -8.85 8.26
C THR A 104 19.33 -8.14 7.07
N TRP A 105 20.50 -7.52 7.27
CA TRP A 105 21.29 -6.92 6.21
C TRP A 105 21.67 -7.94 5.15
N TRP A 106 22.21 -9.11 5.54
CA TRP A 106 22.57 -10.17 4.61
C TRP A 106 21.36 -10.65 3.80
N MET A 107 20.21 -10.88 4.44
CA MET A 107 18.99 -11.28 3.75
C MET A 107 18.54 -10.23 2.73
N GLY A 108 18.51 -8.95 3.12
CA GLY A 108 17.99 -7.91 2.25
C GLY A 108 18.94 -7.47 1.14
N SER A 109 20.23 -7.37 1.42
CA SER A 109 21.26 -7.03 0.41
C SER A 109 21.52 -8.16 -0.59
N SER A 110 21.21 -9.42 -0.23
CA SER A 110 21.30 -10.56 -1.15
C SER A 110 20.01 -10.84 -1.93
N THR A 111 18.92 -10.15 -1.62
CA THR A 111 17.62 -10.35 -2.28
C THR A 111 17.44 -9.33 -3.38
N GLN A 112 17.85 -9.70 -4.60
CA GLN A 112 17.62 -8.89 -5.79
C GLN A 112 16.14 -8.89 -6.18
N LEU A 113 15.57 -7.70 -6.35
CA LEU A 113 14.22 -7.52 -6.85
C LEU A 113 14.19 -7.67 -8.38
N LYS A 114 13.06 -8.13 -8.93
CA LYS A 114 12.86 -8.28 -10.38
C LYS A 114 12.42 -6.97 -11.04
N VAL A 115 13.17 -5.90 -10.78
CA VAL A 115 12.93 -4.54 -11.28
C VAL A 115 14.24 -3.93 -11.77
N ILE A 116 14.17 -2.82 -12.50
CA ILE A 116 15.34 -2.15 -13.10
C ILE A 116 15.50 -0.77 -12.46
N LYS A 117 16.69 -0.48 -11.93
CA LYS A 117 16.94 0.79 -11.23
C LYS A 117 17.27 1.92 -12.21
N ASP A 118 16.69 3.09 -11.97
CA ASP A 118 17.02 4.38 -12.60
C ASP A 118 16.90 4.40 -14.13
N VAL A 119 15.88 3.71 -14.67
CA VAL A 119 15.56 3.69 -16.12
C VAL A 119 14.37 4.58 -16.46
N PRO A 120 14.28 5.14 -17.67
CA PRO A 120 13.14 5.96 -18.06
C PRO A 120 11.79 5.25 -17.90
N LEU A 121 10.77 6.04 -17.52
CA LEU A 121 9.37 5.67 -17.59
C LEU A 121 8.99 5.33 -19.05
N LYS A 122 8.21 4.25 -19.24
CA LYS A 122 7.70 3.88 -20.56
C LYS A 122 6.80 5.02 -21.09
N PRO A 123 7.01 5.53 -22.31
CA PRO A 123 6.07 6.47 -22.92
C PRO A 123 4.67 5.84 -23.05
N ALA A 124 3.65 6.59 -22.66
CA ALA A 124 2.25 6.19 -22.77
C ALA A 124 1.46 7.17 -23.62
N GLN A 125 0.40 6.69 -24.27
CA GLN A 125 -0.53 7.53 -25.05
C GLN A 125 -1.30 8.49 -24.14
N HIS A 126 -1.50 8.11 -22.89
CA HIS A 126 -2.17 8.92 -21.89
C HIS A 126 -1.37 8.92 -20.58
N PRO A 127 -1.48 9.98 -19.75
CA PRO A 127 -0.80 10.04 -18.47
C PRO A 127 -1.21 8.88 -17.55
N TYR A 128 -0.24 8.36 -16.80
CA TYR A 128 -0.42 7.27 -15.87
C TYR A 128 -1.19 7.71 -14.62
N PRO A 129 -2.17 6.92 -14.15
CA PRO A 129 -2.71 7.07 -12.80
C PRO A 129 -1.62 6.76 -11.75
N VAL A 130 -1.71 7.43 -10.60
CA VAL A 130 -0.73 7.31 -9.52
C VAL A 130 -1.35 6.72 -8.26
N VAL A 131 -0.61 5.86 -7.56
CA VAL A 131 -0.96 5.37 -6.22
C VAL A 131 0.10 5.84 -5.23
N LEU A 132 -0.30 6.64 -4.24
CA LEU A 132 0.56 6.97 -3.11
C LEU A 132 0.42 5.89 -2.05
N PHE A 133 1.52 5.22 -1.70
CA PHE A 133 1.52 4.11 -0.76
C PHE A 133 2.15 4.52 0.58
N SER A 134 1.37 4.49 1.66
CA SER A 134 1.79 4.77 3.04
C SER A 134 2.09 3.49 3.81
N HIS A 135 3.31 3.35 4.33
CA HIS A 135 3.73 2.13 5.05
C HIS A 135 3.17 2.06 6.48
N GLY A 136 3.06 0.85 7.04
CA GLY A 136 2.73 0.67 8.45
C GLY A 136 3.81 1.17 9.42
N THR A 137 3.50 1.18 10.72
CA THR A 137 4.48 1.40 11.78
C THR A 137 5.66 0.44 11.66
N CYS A 138 6.87 0.90 11.96
CA CYS A 138 8.13 0.16 11.91
C CYS A 138 8.50 -0.42 10.52
N ALA A 139 7.78 -0.03 9.47
CA ALA A 139 8.13 -0.35 8.09
C ALA A 139 8.92 0.80 7.45
N ASN A 140 9.19 0.69 6.15
CA ASN A 140 9.86 1.70 5.34
C ASN A 140 9.45 1.53 3.86
N ARG A 141 10.04 2.32 2.93
CA ARG A 141 9.68 2.27 1.50
C ARG A 141 9.95 0.93 0.82
N ASN A 142 10.72 0.05 1.44
CA ASN A 142 11.08 -1.26 0.88
C ASN A 142 10.15 -2.40 1.32
N THR A 143 9.30 -2.20 2.33
CA THR A 143 8.54 -3.30 2.97
C THR A 143 7.38 -3.86 2.12
N TYR A 144 6.99 -3.15 1.06
CA TYR A 144 5.82 -3.46 0.21
C TYR A 144 6.19 -3.58 -1.28
N SER A 145 7.45 -3.90 -1.59
CA SER A 145 7.96 -3.94 -2.96
C SER A 145 7.17 -4.90 -3.86
N CYS A 146 6.65 -6.01 -3.32
CA CYS A 146 5.85 -6.95 -4.10
C CYS A 146 4.52 -6.34 -4.58
N ILE A 147 3.81 -5.64 -3.69
CA ILE A 147 2.54 -4.96 -4.03
C ILE A 147 2.82 -3.82 -5.02
N CYS A 148 3.80 -2.95 -4.71
CA CYS A 148 4.14 -1.82 -5.58
C CYS A 148 4.56 -2.29 -6.99
N THR A 149 5.33 -3.37 -7.07
CA THR A 149 5.72 -3.98 -8.36
C THR A 149 4.49 -4.48 -9.11
N LYS A 150 3.55 -5.16 -8.44
CA LYS A 150 2.33 -5.67 -9.10
C LYS A 150 1.44 -4.59 -9.66
N LEU A 151 1.27 -3.49 -8.95
CA LEU A 151 0.52 -2.35 -9.46
C LEU A 151 1.23 -1.69 -10.66
N ALA A 152 2.56 -1.58 -10.61
CA ALA A 152 3.36 -1.04 -11.72
C ALA A 152 3.39 -1.94 -12.96
N GLU A 153 3.33 -3.27 -12.80
CA GLU A 153 3.17 -4.22 -13.90
C GLU A 153 1.84 -4.04 -14.65
N GLU A 154 0.85 -3.45 -13.99
CA GLU A 154 -0.53 -3.22 -14.45
C GLU A 154 -0.80 -1.73 -14.73
N GLY A 155 0.25 -0.98 -15.09
CA GLY A 155 0.08 0.37 -15.65
C GLY A 155 -0.13 1.50 -14.64
N TYR A 156 0.10 1.27 -13.34
CA TYR A 156 0.09 2.35 -12.34
C TYR A 156 1.51 2.85 -12.05
N VAL A 157 1.66 4.14 -11.76
CA VAL A 157 2.88 4.63 -11.10
C VAL A 157 2.63 4.61 -9.60
N VAL A 158 3.46 3.91 -8.83
CA VAL A 158 3.31 3.83 -7.37
C VAL A 158 4.41 4.64 -6.72
N PHE A 159 4.05 5.55 -5.82
CA PHE A 159 4.99 6.25 -4.96
C PHE A 159 4.88 5.71 -3.52
N SER A 160 5.81 4.86 -3.12
CA SER A 160 5.92 4.39 -1.73
C SER A 160 6.66 5.43 -0.90
N ILE A 161 5.91 6.17 -0.09
CA ILE A 161 6.39 7.23 0.79
C ILE A 161 7.15 6.58 1.95
N GLU A 162 8.26 7.17 2.39
CA GLU A 162 8.94 6.83 3.63
C GLU A 162 8.75 7.97 4.63
N HIS A 163 8.02 7.68 5.71
CA HIS A 163 7.56 8.70 6.65
C HIS A 163 8.66 9.07 7.64
N ALA A 164 8.89 10.38 7.82
CA ALA A 164 9.85 10.93 8.78
C ALA A 164 9.25 11.25 10.15
N ASP A 165 8.09 10.68 10.45
CA ASP A 165 7.31 10.88 11.68
C ASP A 165 7.84 10.09 12.88
N SER A 166 9.04 9.49 12.80
CA SER A 166 9.64 8.60 13.81
C SER A 166 9.01 7.21 13.94
N THR A 167 8.03 6.87 13.10
CA THR A 167 7.42 5.54 13.12
C THR A 167 8.08 4.57 12.15
N ALA A 168 8.82 5.06 11.14
CA ALA A 168 9.59 4.21 10.25
C ALA A 168 10.72 3.48 10.99
N SER A 169 11.07 2.27 10.53
CA SER A 169 12.26 1.57 11.08
C SER A 169 13.53 2.40 10.88
N ALA A 170 13.64 3.00 9.71
CA ALA A 170 14.68 3.95 9.33
C ALA A 170 14.18 4.79 8.16
N VAL A 171 14.61 6.03 8.08
CA VAL A 171 14.34 6.96 6.98
C VAL A 171 15.62 7.70 6.59
N GLU A 172 15.84 7.84 5.29
CA GLU A 172 16.85 8.73 4.73
C GLU A 172 16.23 10.12 4.55
N MET A 173 16.63 11.08 5.39
CA MET A 173 16.09 12.45 5.33
C MET A 173 16.55 13.13 4.04
N ALA A 174 15.71 14.00 3.46
CA ALA A 174 15.98 14.62 2.17
C ALA A 174 17.08 15.67 2.32
N GLY A 175 17.81 15.88 1.22
CA GLY A 175 18.98 16.74 1.24
C GLY A 175 20.11 16.10 2.05
N ASP A 176 20.79 16.91 2.86
CA ASP A 176 22.00 16.49 3.59
C ASP A 176 21.74 16.16 5.07
N ARG A 177 20.47 16.04 5.48
CA ARG A 177 20.03 15.85 6.88
C ARG A 177 20.34 14.48 7.48
N GLY A 178 20.85 13.53 6.69
CA GLY A 178 21.30 12.23 7.19
C GLY A 178 20.16 11.24 7.39
N TRP A 179 20.29 10.36 8.38
CA TRP A 179 19.37 9.25 8.60
C TRP A 179 18.76 9.33 9.99
N GLN A 180 17.48 9.00 10.05
CA GLN A 180 16.77 8.81 11.30
C GLN A 180 16.42 7.32 11.43
N VAL A 181 16.88 6.71 12.50
CA VAL A 181 16.62 5.30 12.83
C VAL A 181 15.64 5.25 13.98
N TYR A 182 14.76 4.25 13.99
CA TYR A 182 13.77 4.05 15.03
C TYR A 182 14.37 4.09 16.44
N ALA A 183 13.80 4.93 17.30
CA ALA A 183 14.27 5.17 18.66
C ALA A 183 13.23 4.80 19.75
N GLY A 184 12.10 4.19 19.36
CA GLY A 184 11.01 3.82 20.27
C GLY A 184 9.80 4.76 20.19
N GLU A 185 8.59 4.20 20.34
CA GLU A 185 7.34 4.97 20.42
C GLU A 185 7.17 5.61 21.81
N THR A 186 7.23 6.93 21.86
CA THR A 186 6.97 7.68 23.10
C THR A 186 5.48 8.00 23.24
N ARG A 187 4.73 7.08 23.86
CA ARG A 187 3.37 7.28 24.44
C ARG A 187 2.21 7.57 23.45
N GLU A 188 1.03 7.09 23.87
CA GLU A 188 -0.28 7.12 23.20
C GLU A 188 -0.77 8.53 22.81
N HIS A 189 -0.23 9.59 23.43
CA HIS A 189 -0.55 11.00 23.10
C HIS A 189 0.13 11.52 21.82
N VAL A 190 0.99 10.74 21.15
CA VAL A 190 1.72 11.18 19.95
C VAL A 190 1.10 10.65 18.64
N HIS A 191 0.15 9.69 18.70
CA HIS A 191 -0.47 9.13 17.50
C HIS A 191 -1.19 10.16 16.62
N LYS A 192 -1.83 11.17 17.22
CA LYS A 192 -2.50 12.23 16.46
C LYS A 192 -1.51 13.06 15.64
N GLU A 193 -0.36 13.38 16.23
CA GLU A 193 0.68 14.17 15.57
C GLU A 193 1.37 13.37 14.47
N PHE A 194 1.67 12.09 14.71
CA PHE A 194 2.18 11.19 13.66
C PHE A 194 1.19 11.05 12.50
N LEU A 195 -0.10 10.84 12.80
CA LEU A 195 -1.13 10.73 11.78
C LEU A 195 -1.23 12.01 10.94
N ARG A 196 -1.28 13.18 11.59
CA ARG A 196 -1.27 14.49 10.90
C ARG A 196 -0.02 14.70 10.06
N TYR A 197 1.14 14.30 10.57
CA TYR A 197 2.41 14.39 9.85
C TYR A 197 2.35 13.57 8.56
N ARG A 198 1.94 12.30 8.65
CA ARG A 198 1.81 11.40 7.49
C ARG A 198 0.77 11.89 6.48
N MET A 199 -0.34 12.46 6.94
CA MET A 199 -1.34 13.08 6.06
C MET A 199 -0.74 14.24 5.26
N LYS A 200 0.06 15.11 5.91
CA LYS A 200 0.79 16.19 5.23
C LYS A 200 1.83 15.66 4.23
N GLU A 201 2.53 14.58 4.56
CA GLU A 201 3.46 13.93 3.62
C GLU A 201 2.72 13.37 2.39
N CYS A 202 1.53 12.78 2.56
CA CYS A 202 0.71 12.31 1.45
C CYS A 202 0.21 13.47 0.57
N GLN A 203 -0.21 14.59 1.16
CA GLN A 203 -0.58 15.80 0.43
C GLN A 203 0.59 16.38 -0.35
N THR A 204 1.79 16.38 0.26
CA THR A 204 3.01 16.89 -0.36
C THR A 204 3.53 15.95 -1.44
N ALA A 205 3.37 14.64 -1.27
CA ALA A 205 3.59 13.64 -2.31
C ALA A 205 2.69 13.88 -3.54
N ARG A 206 1.42 14.29 -3.36
CA ARG A 206 0.57 14.71 -4.49
C ARG A 206 1.12 15.98 -5.19
N LYS A 207 1.61 16.97 -4.44
CA LYS A 207 2.29 18.15 -5.01
C LYS A 207 3.55 17.74 -5.79
N MET A 208 4.31 16.76 -5.29
CA MET A 208 5.47 16.18 -5.98
C MET A 208 5.06 15.53 -7.31
N VAL A 209 3.96 14.77 -7.34
CA VAL A 209 3.41 14.19 -8.59
C VAL A 209 3.06 15.28 -9.60
N ALA A 210 2.41 16.37 -9.17
CA ALA A 210 2.09 17.50 -10.03
C ALA A 210 3.36 18.22 -10.55
N ALA A 211 4.39 18.36 -9.72
CA ALA A 211 5.67 18.94 -10.12
C ALA A 211 6.43 18.07 -11.12
N LEU A 212 6.41 16.75 -10.95
CA LEU A 212 6.96 15.79 -11.91
C LEU A 212 6.22 15.86 -13.26
N SER A 213 4.89 15.88 -13.22
CA SER A 213 4.05 15.94 -14.42
C SER A 213 4.26 17.24 -15.20
N SER A 214 4.19 18.39 -14.53
CA SER A 214 4.41 19.69 -15.19
C SER A 214 5.86 19.93 -15.60
N GLY A 215 6.81 19.32 -14.89
CA GLY A 215 8.23 19.64 -14.98
C GLY A 215 8.63 20.90 -14.22
N THR A 216 7.70 21.54 -13.52
CA THR A 216 7.91 22.77 -12.75
C THR A 216 7.95 22.46 -11.26
N VAL A 217 9.01 22.90 -10.58
CA VAL A 217 9.18 22.72 -9.14
C VAL A 217 8.85 24.06 -8.45
N PRO A 218 8.09 24.06 -7.33
CA PRO A 218 7.81 25.30 -6.60
C PRO A 218 9.08 26.02 -6.15
N PRO A 219 9.06 27.36 -6.04
CA PRO A 219 10.19 28.12 -5.48
C PRO A 219 10.57 27.63 -4.09
N GLY A 220 11.88 27.55 -3.81
CA GLY A 220 12.41 27.06 -2.54
C GLY A 220 12.40 25.54 -2.37
N VAL A 221 11.81 24.79 -3.30
CA VAL A 221 11.80 23.32 -3.25
C VAL A 221 12.90 22.73 -4.14
N GLN A 222 13.61 21.75 -3.62
CA GLN A 222 14.54 20.90 -4.35
C GLN A 222 13.87 19.53 -4.60
N LEU A 223 13.64 19.23 -5.88
CA LEU A 223 13.12 17.93 -6.32
C LEU A 223 14.25 17.11 -6.95
N THR A 224 14.63 16.03 -6.28
CA THR A 224 15.72 15.14 -6.70
C THR A 224 15.19 13.78 -7.10
N VAL A 225 15.54 13.30 -8.30
CA VAL A 225 15.15 11.97 -8.82
C VAL A 225 16.43 11.17 -9.10
N GLY A 226 16.51 9.93 -8.62
CA GLY A 226 17.66 9.04 -8.84
C GLY A 226 18.73 9.06 -7.74
N LYS A 227 18.51 9.80 -6.64
CA LYS A 227 19.39 9.76 -5.46
C LYS A 227 18.80 8.88 -4.35
N GLY A 228 19.39 7.71 -4.17
CA GLY A 228 19.53 7.11 -2.85
C GLY A 228 21.02 7.08 -2.54
N ARG A 229 21.50 7.58 -1.40
CA ARG A 229 22.94 7.61 -1.07
C ARG A 229 23.52 6.22 -0.75
N THR A 230 23.10 5.20 -1.47
CA THR A 230 23.55 3.83 -1.24
C THR A 230 24.78 3.55 -2.11
N SER A 231 25.93 3.65 -1.43
CA SER A 231 27.28 3.13 -1.70
C SER A 231 28.14 3.77 -2.81
N GLY A 232 29.10 4.61 -2.36
CA GLY A 232 30.39 4.85 -3.03
C GLY A 232 30.67 6.32 -3.43
N PRO A 233 31.94 6.76 -3.45
CA PRO A 233 32.36 8.07 -3.96
C PRO A 233 32.33 8.15 -5.50
N GLU A 234 31.77 7.15 -6.18
CA GLU A 234 31.67 7.13 -7.63
C GLU A 234 30.57 8.07 -8.10
N LYS A 235 31.00 9.29 -8.45
CA LYS A 235 30.28 10.27 -9.28
C LYS A 235 30.06 9.70 -10.69
N GLY A 236 29.24 8.66 -10.83
CA GLY A 236 28.66 8.31 -12.12
C GLY A 236 27.81 9.48 -12.63
N PRO A 237 27.59 9.62 -13.95
CA PRO A 237 26.68 10.62 -14.46
C PRO A 237 25.30 10.41 -13.82
N GLU A 238 24.80 11.44 -13.12
CA GLU A 238 23.50 11.40 -12.46
C GLU A 238 22.44 10.98 -13.50
N PRO A 239 21.72 9.85 -13.31
CA PRO A 239 20.61 9.48 -14.21
C PRO A 239 19.47 10.52 -14.19
N GLY A 240 19.54 11.49 -13.26
CA GLY A 240 18.54 12.50 -12.95
C GLY A 240 17.89 13.21 -14.13
N PRO A 241 18.61 13.79 -15.11
CA PRO A 241 17.97 14.61 -16.15
C PRO A 241 17.08 13.81 -17.10
N LEU A 242 17.58 12.70 -17.66
CA LEU A 242 16.80 11.86 -18.59
C LEU A 242 15.66 11.14 -17.87
N LEU A 243 15.92 10.64 -16.66
CA LEU A 243 14.91 10.00 -15.84
C LEU A 243 13.80 10.98 -15.45
N ARG A 244 14.15 12.16 -14.94
CA ARG A 244 13.19 13.22 -14.60
C ARG A 244 12.40 13.68 -15.83
N GLN A 245 13.06 13.83 -16.98
CA GLN A 245 12.40 14.20 -18.23
C GLN A 245 11.34 13.17 -18.65
N SER A 246 11.56 11.87 -18.38
CA SER A 246 10.59 10.82 -18.72
C SER A 246 9.26 10.92 -17.95
N PHE A 247 9.24 11.60 -16.80
CA PHE A 247 8.01 11.83 -16.02
C PHE A 247 7.20 13.05 -16.49
N LYS A 248 7.81 13.96 -17.25
CA LYS A 248 7.15 15.19 -17.71
C LYS A 248 6.01 14.85 -18.67
N GLY A 249 4.80 15.29 -18.34
CA GLY A 249 3.55 15.03 -19.06
C GLY A 249 3.05 13.58 -18.94
N ALA A 250 3.72 12.74 -18.16
CA ALA A 250 3.44 11.31 -18.11
C ALA A 250 2.63 10.87 -16.89
N LEU A 251 2.42 11.74 -15.90
CA LEU A 251 1.65 11.45 -14.68
C LEU A 251 0.37 12.29 -14.65
N ASP A 252 -0.71 11.71 -14.14
CA ASP A 252 -1.98 12.41 -13.94
C ASP A 252 -2.12 12.87 -12.47
N PRO A 253 -2.04 14.19 -12.18
CA PRO A 253 -2.13 14.71 -10.81
C PRO A 253 -3.56 14.70 -10.24
N ASP A 254 -4.57 14.44 -11.06
CA ASP A 254 -5.98 14.36 -10.65
C ASP A 254 -6.43 12.89 -10.44
N ARG A 255 -5.71 11.93 -11.03
CA ARG A 255 -5.90 10.49 -10.77
C ARG A 255 -4.85 9.93 -9.81
N VAL A 256 -4.88 10.42 -8.57
CA VAL A 256 -3.96 10.02 -7.50
C VAL A 256 -4.68 9.28 -6.37
N ALA A 257 -4.71 7.95 -6.41
CA ALA A 257 -5.29 7.16 -5.31
C ALA A 257 -4.35 7.08 -4.11
N LEU A 258 -4.93 6.89 -2.93
CA LEU A 258 -4.19 6.55 -1.73
C LEU A 258 -4.27 5.04 -1.45
N ALA A 259 -3.17 4.46 -1.00
CA ALA A 259 -3.15 3.11 -0.45
C ALA A 259 -2.24 3.06 0.77
N GLY A 260 -2.51 2.18 1.72
CA GLY A 260 -1.61 2.01 2.84
C GLY A 260 -1.88 0.74 3.63
N HIS A 261 -0.94 0.39 4.49
CA HIS A 261 -1.03 -0.78 5.36
C HIS A 261 -0.92 -0.39 6.84
N SER A 262 -1.69 -1.03 7.73
CA SER A 262 -1.61 -0.82 9.19
C SER A 262 -1.81 0.65 9.56
N PHE A 263 -0.82 1.33 10.17
CA PHE A 263 -0.90 2.78 10.39
C PHE A 263 -1.05 3.59 9.09
N GLY A 264 -0.40 3.15 8.01
CA GLY A 264 -0.58 3.76 6.70
C GLY A 264 -2.01 3.62 6.16
N ALA A 265 -2.69 2.51 6.47
CA ALA A 265 -4.10 2.32 6.11
C ALA A 265 -5.03 3.27 6.88
N SER A 266 -4.76 3.50 8.17
CA SER A 266 -5.46 4.53 8.97
C SER A 266 -5.16 5.94 8.43
N THR A 267 -3.92 6.20 8.01
CA THR A 267 -3.48 7.48 7.42
C THR A 267 -4.26 7.82 6.16
N VAL A 268 -4.33 6.89 5.20
CA VAL A 268 -5.02 7.15 3.94
C VAL A 268 -6.53 7.25 4.10
N SER A 269 -7.11 6.47 5.04
CA SER A 269 -8.53 6.54 5.36
C SER A 269 -8.89 7.87 6.04
N ALA A 270 -8.04 8.34 6.96
CA ALA A 270 -8.17 9.64 7.59
C ALA A 270 -8.14 10.78 6.55
N LEU A 271 -7.12 10.79 5.69
CA LEU A 271 -6.94 11.82 4.68
C LEU A 271 -8.06 11.86 3.66
N VAL A 272 -8.41 10.72 3.07
CA VAL A 272 -9.43 10.68 2.02
C VAL A 272 -10.82 11.07 2.57
N ALA A 273 -11.06 10.90 3.87
CA ALA A 273 -12.32 11.27 4.52
C ALA A 273 -12.51 12.79 4.65
N GLU A 274 -11.46 13.61 4.48
CA GLU A 274 -11.55 15.07 4.61
C GLU A 274 -10.97 15.86 3.44
N ASP A 275 -10.05 15.28 2.67
CA ASP A 275 -9.41 15.93 1.53
C ASP A 275 -10.03 15.43 0.21
N PRO A 276 -10.88 16.24 -0.47
CA PRO A 276 -11.52 15.85 -1.73
C PRO A 276 -10.51 15.74 -2.89
N GLY A 277 -9.25 16.10 -2.66
CA GLY A 277 -8.18 15.99 -3.63
C GLY A 277 -7.75 14.57 -3.99
N PHE A 278 -8.24 13.56 -3.27
CA PHE A 278 -7.92 12.16 -3.52
C PHE A 278 -9.19 11.39 -3.95
N PRO A 279 -9.25 10.85 -5.18
CA PRO A 279 -10.45 10.23 -5.72
C PRO A 279 -10.89 8.94 -5.01
N CYS A 280 -9.99 8.20 -4.36
CA CYS A 280 -10.31 6.98 -3.60
C CYS A 280 -9.15 6.54 -2.70
N ALA A 281 -9.43 5.65 -1.74
CA ALA A 281 -8.40 5.04 -0.89
C ALA A 281 -8.55 3.51 -0.72
N ILE A 282 -7.42 2.83 -0.50
CA ILE A 282 -7.34 1.41 -0.14
C ILE A 282 -6.61 1.25 1.20
N ALA A 283 -7.28 0.66 2.18
CA ALA A 283 -6.78 0.38 3.52
C ALA A 283 -6.49 -1.12 3.69
N LEU A 284 -5.21 -1.49 3.74
CA LEU A 284 -4.76 -2.86 4.02
C LEU A 284 -4.57 -3.06 5.52
N ASP A 285 -5.32 -3.97 6.12
CA ASP A 285 -5.32 -4.33 7.54
C ASP A 285 -5.18 -3.14 8.51
N PRO A 286 -6.13 -2.19 8.48
CA PRO A 286 -6.02 -0.91 9.17
C PRO A 286 -5.93 -1.01 10.69
N ALA A 287 -5.09 -0.16 11.27
CA ALA A 287 -4.92 0.00 12.71
C ALA A 287 -5.84 1.13 13.22
N TRP A 288 -7.14 0.88 13.31
CA TRP A 288 -8.14 1.93 13.59
C TRP A 288 -7.97 2.66 14.91
N ALA A 289 -7.35 2.02 15.91
CA ALA A 289 -7.04 2.63 17.21
C ALA A 289 -6.16 3.89 17.11
N LEU A 290 -5.51 4.12 15.96
CA LEU A 290 -4.69 5.31 15.70
C LEU A 290 -5.51 6.52 15.25
N LEU A 291 -6.79 6.32 14.90
CA LEU A 291 -7.74 7.41 14.68
C LEU A 291 -8.20 7.96 16.03
N TRP A 292 -8.34 9.28 16.13
CA TRP A 292 -8.91 9.91 17.32
C TRP A 292 -10.44 9.98 17.21
N ALA A 293 -11.13 9.96 18.37
CA ALA A 293 -12.57 9.72 18.45
C ALA A 293 -13.45 10.63 17.57
N ASP A 294 -13.10 11.92 17.45
CA ASP A 294 -13.86 12.90 16.68
C ASP A 294 -13.41 13.06 15.22
N HIS A 295 -12.49 12.22 14.73
CA HIS A 295 -11.99 12.31 13.35
C HIS A 295 -13.11 12.09 12.31
N PRO A 296 -13.15 12.86 11.20
CA PRO A 296 -14.11 12.68 10.09
C PRO A 296 -14.29 11.23 9.61
N ALA A 297 -13.21 10.48 9.41
CA ALA A 297 -13.23 9.04 9.11
C ALA A 297 -14.09 8.18 10.06
N LEU A 298 -14.34 8.61 11.30
CA LEU A 298 -15.23 7.94 12.25
C LEU A 298 -16.60 8.62 12.39
N THR A 299 -16.65 9.95 12.29
CA THR A 299 -17.85 10.73 12.67
C THR A 299 -18.65 11.24 11.48
N ALA A 300 -17.96 11.76 10.46
CA ALA A 300 -18.55 12.47 9.34
C ALA A 300 -17.58 12.46 8.16
N TRP A 301 -17.70 11.46 7.28
CA TRP A 301 -16.94 11.41 6.04
C TRP A 301 -17.32 12.60 5.15
N LYS A 302 -16.38 13.49 4.83
CA LYS A 302 -16.66 14.80 4.20
C LYS A 302 -16.48 14.81 2.69
N THR A 303 -15.97 13.74 2.11
CA THR A 303 -15.68 13.66 0.67
C THR A 303 -16.60 12.66 -0.02
N SER A 304 -16.62 12.65 -1.35
CA SER A 304 -17.30 11.61 -2.14
C SER A 304 -16.38 10.43 -2.49
N ALA A 305 -15.20 10.36 -1.88
CA ALA A 305 -14.19 9.36 -2.21
C ALA A 305 -14.55 8.00 -1.58
N PRO A 306 -14.56 6.89 -2.35
CA PRO A 306 -14.80 5.56 -1.83
C PRO A 306 -13.57 4.99 -1.11
N LEU A 307 -13.84 4.07 -0.19
CA LEU A 307 -12.84 3.34 0.59
C LEU A 307 -12.95 1.82 0.37
N MET A 308 -11.84 1.18 0.02
CA MET A 308 -11.70 -0.28 0.11
C MET A 308 -10.91 -0.67 1.34
N ILE A 309 -11.40 -1.63 2.12
CA ILE A 309 -10.70 -2.24 3.24
C ILE A 309 -10.36 -3.68 2.86
N ILE A 310 -9.09 -4.05 2.90
CA ILE A 310 -8.64 -5.45 2.80
C ILE A 310 -8.07 -5.85 4.16
N GLY A 311 -8.90 -6.43 5.01
CA GLY A 311 -8.51 -6.85 6.36
C GLY A 311 -7.87 -8.24 6.39
N SER A 312 -7.03 -8.52 7.38
CA SER A 312 -6.57 -9.88 7.67
C SER A 312 -7.63 -10.67 8.43
N HIS A 313 -7.65 -12.00 8.25
CA HIS A 313 -8.51 -12.89 9.05
C HIS A 313 -8.19 -12.71 10.54
N GLN A 314 -6.91 -12.56 10.89
CA GLN A 314 -6.46 -12.41 12.27
C GLN A 314 -7.07 -11.20 13.00
N TRP A 315 -7.21 -10.05 12.32
CA TRP A 315 -7.67 -8.81 12.95
C TRP A 315 -9.13 -8.50 12.67
N HIS A 316 -9.61 -8.85 11.49
CA HIS A 316 -10.90 -8.40 10.95
C HIS A 316 -11.95 -9.51 10.88
N THR A 317 -11.79 -10.57 11.66
CA THR A 317 -12.86 -11.54 11.93
C THR A 317 -13.13 -11.66 13.44
N PRO A 318 -14.39 -11.85 13.85
CA PRO A 318 -14.70 -12.13 15.25
C PRO A 318 -14.02 -13.43 15.70
N LYS A 319 -13.57 -13.45 16.96
CA LYS A 319 -13.19 -14.70 17.62
C LYS A 319 -14.41 -15.62 17.78
N LYS A 320 -14.18 -16.88 18.15
CA LYS A 320 -15.25 -17.87 18.38
C LYS A 320 -16.28 -17.43 19.43
N ASP A 321 -15.88 -16.58 20.36
CA ASP A 321 -16.74 -15.99 21.41
C ASP A 321 -17.44 -14.70 20.97
N GLY A 322 -17.30 -14.29 19.71
CA GLY A 322 -17.87 -13.06 19.16
C GLY A 322 -17.01 -11.80 19.40
N THR A 323 -15.90 -11.90 20.12
CA THR A 323 -15.06 -10.74 20.44
C THR A 323 -14.38 -10.19 19.19
N LEU A 324 -14.51 -8.89 18.97
CA LEU A 324 -13.80 -8.15 17.92
C LEU A 324 -12.37 -7.83 18.36
N VAL A 325 -11.41 -8.05 17.48
CA VAL A 325 -9.98 -7.83 17.73
C VAL A 325 -9.57 -6.47 17.16
N ARG A 326 -8.50 -5.86 17.71
CA ARG A 326 -7.83 -4.66 17.16
C ARG A 326 -8.78 -3.51 16.78
N SER A 327 -9.72 -3.22 17.67
CA SER A 327 -10.72 -2.15 17.47
C SER A 327 -11.68 -2.38 16.30
N GLY A 328 -12.12 -3.63 16.08
CA GLY A 328 -13.12 -3.95 15.05
C GLY A 328 -14.43 -3.13 15.13
N HIS A 329 -14.82 -2.64 16.32
CA HIS A 329 -15.95 -1.72 16.46
C HIS A 329 -15.73 -0.38 15.71
N LEU A 330 -14.47 0.08 15.62
CA LEU A 330 -14.12 1.26 14.83
C LEU A 330 -14.22 0.97 13.33
N GLN A 331 -13.97 -0.25 12.87
CA GLN A 331 -14.16 -0.61 11.47
C GLN A 331 -15.62 -0.40 11.04
N GLU A 332 -16.57 -0.87 11.86
CA GLU A 332 -18.00 -0.68 11.59
C GLU A 332 -18.34 0.81 11.53
N THR A 333 -17.73 1.60 12.41
CA THR A 333 -17.91 3.06 12.46
C THR A 333 -17.36 3.72 11.18
N VAL A 334 -16.17 3.34 10.72
CA VAL A 334 -15.57 3.84 9.47
C VAL A 334 -16.43 3.46 8.26
N LEU A 335 -16.86 2.19 8.17
CA LEU A 335 -17.72 1.71 7.09
C LEU A 335 -19.04 2.48 7.04
N ALA A 336 -19.65 2.71 8.20
CA ALA A 336 -20.87 3.50 8.31
C ALA A 336 -20.63 4.95 7.89
N ALA A 337 -19.57 5.60 8.39
CA ALA A 337 -19.24 6.98 8.04
C ALA A 337 -19.01 7.15 6.52
N ALA A 338 -18.22 6.27 5.90
CA ALA A 338 -17.92 6.31 4.47
C ALA A 338 -19.12 5.99 3.56
N SER A 339 -20.13 5.29 4.09
CA SER A 339 -21.33 4.88 3.34
C SER A 339 -22.54 5.79 3.55
N ARG A 340 -22.50 6.69 4.55
CA ARG A 340 -23.59 7.64 4.84
C ARG A 340 -23.67 8.69 3.74
N ARG A 341 -24.86 8.88 3.17
CA ARG A 341 -25.20 10.11 2.43
C ARG A 341 -25.57 11.20 3.43
N GLN A 342 -24.99 12.40 3.31
CA GLN A 342 -25.43 13.54 4.12
C GLN A 342 -26.68 14.16 3.49
N LEU A 343 -27.78 14.16 4.23
CA LEU A 343 -29.01 14.87 3.86
C LEU A 343 -29.01 16.19 4.62
N SER A 344 -28.95 17.32 3.91
CA SER A 344 -29.20 18.64 4.48
C SER A 344 -30.64 19.07 4.18
N ILE A 345 -31.27 19.74 5.14
CA ILE A 345 -32.58 20.38 4.94
C ILE A 345 -32.34 21.88 4.96
N GLU A 346 -32.39 22.51 3.80
CA GLU A 346 -32.47 23.97 3.65
C GLU A 346 -33.83 24.32 3.03
N ASP A 347 -34.52 25.30 3.60
CA ASP A 347 -35.83 25.81 3.13
C ASP A 347 -36.90 24.73 2.88
N GLY A 348 -36.94 23.69 3.72
CA GLY A 348 -37.91 22.59 3.61
C GLY A 348 -37.68 21.66 2.41
N LYS A 349 -36.58 21.84 1.67
CA LYS A 349 -36.11 20.90 0.65
C LYS A 349 -35.01 20.03 1.23
N VAL A 350 -35.17 18.71 1.06
CA VAL A 350 -34.08 17.76 1.34
C VAL A 350 -33.10 17.86 0.18
N GLU A 351 -31.99 18.57 0.37
CA GLU A 351 -30.86 18.54 -0.53
C GLU A 351 -29.88 17.47 -0.04
N GLY A 352 -29.68 16.43 -0.83
CA GLY A 352 -28.67 15.41 -0.54
C GLY A 352 -27.30 15.91 -0.98
N SER A 353 -26.40 16.17 -0.03
CA SER A 353 -24.97 16.28 -0.31
C SER A 353 -24.39 14.86 -0.36
N ALA A 354 -23.67 14.55 -1.45
CA ALA A 354 -22.98 13.26 -1.62
C ALA A 354 -21.71 13.20 -0.75
N ALA A 355 -21.84 13.45 0.54
CA ALA A 355 -20.85 13.00 1.50
C ALA A 355 -20.87 11.46 1.52
N GLY A 356 -19.70 10.83 1.55
CA GLY A 356 -19.52 9.37 1.52
C GLY A 356 -19.52 8.76 0.11
N GLY A 357 -18.35 8.31 -0.36
CA GLY A 357 -18.20 7.61 -1.63
C GLY A 357 -18.61 6.13 -1.62
N GLY A 358 -19.00 5.62 -0.45
CA GLY A 358 -19.23 4.20 -0.19
C GLY A 358 -17.96 3.47 0.26
N ALA A 359 -18.13 2.35 0.97
CA ALA A 359 -17.02 1.50 1.36
C ALA A 359 -17.29 0.01 1.11
N VAL A 360 -16.22 -0.74 0.84
CA VAL A 360 -16.24 -2.20 0.71
C VAL A 360 -15.17 -2.81 1.63
N SER A 361 -15.47 -3.95 2.25
CA SER A 361 -14.52 -4.69 3.08
C SER A 361 -14.38 -6.14 2.60
N VAL A 362 -13.15 -6.61 2.47
CA VAL A 362 -12.81 -7.97 2.04
C VAL A 362 -11.77 -8.54 3.00
N VAL A 363 -11.89 -9.83 3.34
CA VAL A 363 -10.97 -10.51 4.27
C VAL A 363 -10.52 -11.86 3.69
N PRO A 364 -9.25 -11.99 3.23
CA PRO A 364 -8.72 -13.27 2.76
C PRO A 364 -8.64 -14.28 3.91
N ALA A 365 -9.25 -15.45 3.80
CA ALA A 365 -9.26 -16.40 4.90
C ALA A 365 -7.86 -16.95 5.24
N GLY A 366 -7.57 -17.11 6.54
CA GLY A 366 -6.26 -17.59 7.03
C GLY A 366 -5.12 -16.57 6.92
N SER A 367 -5.40 -15.35 6.45
CA SER A 367 -4.43 -14.26 6.41
C SER A 367 -4.14 -13.71 7.81
N THR A 368 -2.93 -13.18 7.95
CA THR A 368 -2.42 -12.48 9.14
C THR A 368 -1.97 -11.08 8.75
N HIS A 369 -1.65 -10.25 9.73
CA HIS A 369 -1.18 -8.88 9.48
C HIS A 369 0.01 -8.82 8.49
N GLU A 370 0.91 -9.79 8.57
CA GLU A 370 2.09 -9.87 7.70
C GLU A 370 1.79 -10.35 6.28
N THR A 371 0.55 -10.76 5.98
CA THR A 371 0.16 -11.19 4.62
C THR A 371 0.32 -10.06 3.60
N PHE A 372 0.28 -8.81 4.05
CA PHE A 372 0.39 -7.61 3.22
C PHE A 372 1.84 -7.10 3.08
N THR A 373 2.83 -7.74 3.72
CA THR A 373 4.24 -7.31 3.69
C THR A 373 5.09 -8.26 2.85
N ASP A 374 6.26 -7.78 2.41
CA ASP A 374 7.20 -8.57 1.62
C ASP A 374 7.81 -9.76 2.38
N ALA A 375 7.85 -9.69 3.72
CA ALA A 375 8.64 -10.61 4.55
C ALA A 375 8.24 -12.07 4.31
N LEU A 376 6.93 -12.34 4.30
CA LEU A 376 6.40 -13.67 4.05
C LEU A 376 6.64 -14.14 2.61
N VAL A 377 6.52 -13.26 1.62
CA VAL A 377 6.65 -13.65 0.20
C VAL A 377 8.10 -13.90 -0.18
N LEU A 378 9.02 -13.07 0.30
CA LEU A 378 10.43 -13.12 -0.05
C LEU A 378 11.21 -14.16 0.77
N PHE A 379 10.83 -14.39 2.03
CA PHE A 379 11.69 -15.14 2.97
C PHE A 379 11.08 -16.43 3.55
N ALA A 380 9.76 -16.65 3.46
CA ALA A 380 9.13 -17.84 4.07
C ALA A 380 9.74 -19.18 3.63
N GLY A 381 10.33 -19.28 2.43
CA GLY A 381 11.04 -20.50 2.01
C GLY A 381 12.35 -20.74 2.77
N LYS A 382 13.18 -19.70 2.94
CA LYS A 382 14.56 -19.81 3.47
C LYS A 382 14.63 -19.74 4.99
N THR A 383 13.65 -19.09 5.63
CA THR A 383 13.70 -18.74 7.06
C THR A 383 12.36 -18.94 7.78
N SER A 384 11.50 -19.85 7.28
CA SER A 384 10.18 -20.14 7.87
C SER A 384 10.22 -20.39 9.39
N TRP A 385 11.25 -21.07 9.89
CA TRP A 385 11.40 -21.35 11.32
C TRP A 385 11.58 -20.06 12.14
N LEU A 386 12.37 -19.11 11.63
CA LEU A 386 12.65 -17.84 12.29
C LEU A 386 11.44 -16.91 12.22
N LEU A 387 10.77 -16.85 11.07
CA LEU A 387 9.53 -16.07 10.91
C LEU A 387 8.43 -16.59 11.82
N LYS A 388 8.28 -17.92 11.96
CA LYS A 388 7.36 -18.52 12.94
C LYS A 388 7.73 -18.19 14.37
N MET A 389 9.01 -18.23 14.73
CA MET A 389 9.51 -17.85 16.05
C MET A 389 9.20 -16.39 16.39
N MET A 390 9.23 -15.50 15.40
CA MET A 390 8.88 -14.08 15.53
C MET A 390 7.36 -13.81 15.43
N GLY A 391 6.53 -14.85 15.36
CA GLY A 391 5.06 -14.70 15.22
C GLY A 391 4.59 -14.21 13.84
N LEU A 392 5.50 -14.10 12.86
CA LEU A 392 5.23 -13.61 11.50
C LEU A 392 4.73 -14.74 10.58
N GLY A 393 4.00 -15.72 11.10
CA GLY A 393 3.43 -16.82 10.31
C GLY A 393 2.09 -16.43 9.67
N SER A 394 1.69 -17.15 8.62
CA SER A 394 0.33 -17.09 8.07
C SER A 394 -0.23 -18.49 7.84
N GLY A 395 -1.53 -18.67 8.09
CA GLY A 395 -2.26 -19.90 7.70
C GLY A 395 -2.52 -19.95 6.19
N LEU A 396 -2.59 -18.79 5.55
CA LEU A 396 -2.69 -18.63 4.11
C LEU A 396 -1.31 -18.72 3.44
N ASN A 397 -1.23 -19.32 2.26
CA ASN A 397 0.00 -19.32 1.46
C ASN A 397 0.41 -17.87 1.11
N PRO A 398 1.65 -17.42 1.40
CA PRO A 398 2.05 -16.04 1.17
C PRO A 398 1.87 -15.52 -0.26
N LYS A 399 2.18 -16.36 -1.26
CA LYS A 399 2.04 -15.97 -2.68
C LYS A 399 0.57 -15.84 -3.09
N LEU A 400 -0.29 -16.70 -2.55
CA LEU A 400 -1.74 -16.62 -2.77
C LEU A 400 -2.32 -15.37 -2.08
N GLY A 401 -1.91 -15.09 -0.84
CA GLY A 401 -2.30 -13.88 -0.12
C GLY A 401 -1.94 -12.61 -0.88
N LEU A 402 -0.68 -12.49 -1.33
CA LEU A 402 -0.25 -11.38 -2.17
C LEU A 402 -1.09 -11.27 -3.45
N LYS A 403 -1.33 -12.39 -4.13
CA LYS A 403 -2.10 -12.42 -5.38
C LYS A 403 -3.51 -11.87 -5.15
N LEU A 404 -4.23 -12.39 -4.16
CA LEU A 404 -5.60 -11.96 -3.83
C LEU A 404 -5.62 -10.47 -3.48
N THR A 405 -4.70 -10.01 -2.63
CA THR A 405 -4.58 -8.59 -2.28
C THR A 405 -4.40 -7.72 -3.53
N CYS A 406 -3.46 -8.07 -4.42
CA CYS A 406 -3.20 -7.27 -5.62
C CYS A 406 -4.38 -7.29 -6.60
N GLU A 407 -5.04 -8.43 -6.81
CA GLU A 407 -6.20 -8.53 -7.70
C GLU A 407 -7.37 -7.66 -7.21
N GLU A 408 -7.64 -7.67 -5.91
CA GLU A 408 -8.67 -6.83 -5.28
C GLU A 408 -8.33 -5.34 -5.36
N MET A 409 -7.08 -4.97 -5.07
CA MET A 409 -6.61 -3.58 -5.25
C MET A 409 -6.79 -3.11 -6.69
N LEU A 410 -6.35 -3.91 -7.66
CA LEU A 410 -6.44 -3.56 -9.09
C LEU A 410 -7.89 -3.45 -9.57
N ALA A 411 -8.78 -4.32 -9.10
CA ALA A 411 -10.21 -4.23 -9.44
C ALA A 411 -10.81 -2.90 -8.95
N PHE A 412 -10.48 -2.50 -7.72
CA PHE A 412 -10.91 -1.23 -7.16
C PHE A 412 -10.30 -0.03 -7.90
N LEU A 413 -8.98 -0.03 -8.14
CA LEU A 413 -8.29 1.04 -8.85
C LEU A 413 -8.82 1.20 -10.29
N LYS A 414 -9.03 0.11 -11.03
CA LYS A 414 -9.56 0.16 -12.41
C LYS A 414 -10.98 0.74 -12.46
N ARG A 415 -11.76 0.62 -11.38
CA ARG A 415 -13.10 1.20 -11.27
C ARG A 415 -13.07 2.70 -10.96
N HIS A 416 -12.17 3.14 -10.10
CA HIS A 416 -12.20 4.50 -9.53
C HIS A 416 -11.16 5.46 -10.12
N ILE A 417 -10.03 4.94 -10.59
CA ILE A 417 -9.00 5.65 -11.34
C ILE A 417 -8.49 4.78 -12.51
N PRO A 418 -9.35 4.51 -13.52
CA PRO A 418 -8.98 3.70 -14.67
C PRO A 418 -7.77 4.26 -15.40
N GLU A 419 -7.03 3.39 -16.10
CA GLU A 419 -6.08 3.83 -17.13
C GLU A 419 -6.81 4.66 -18.18
N ALA A 420 -6.19 5.75 -18.63
CA ALA A 420 -6.84 6.60 -19.61
C ALA A 420 -6.93 5.85 -20.95
N GLY A 421 -8.12 5.85 -21.57
CA GLY A 421 -8.44 5.06 -22.76
C GLY A 421 -9.11 3.71 -22.50
N SER A 422 -9.20 3.26 -21.23
CA SER A 422 -10.01 2.08 -20.89
C SER A 422 -11.50 2.46 -20.81
N SER A 423 -12.30 2.01 -21.79
CA SER A 423 -13.76 2.18 -21.75
C SER A 423 -14.32 1.33 -20.60
N VAL A 424 -14.87 1.97 -19.57
CA VAL A 424 -15.64 1.29 -18.53
C VAL A 424 -16.91 0.74 -19.20
N SER A 425 -16.93 -0.55 -19.53
CA SER A 425 -18.17 -1.23 -19.91
C SER A 425 -19.07 -1.22 -18.68
N THR A 426 -20.08 -0.35 -18.68
CA THR A 426 -21.11 -0.29 -17.65
C THR A 426 -21.85 -1.62 -17.68
N ILE A 427 -21.69 -2.46 -16.67
CA ILE A 427 -22.49 -3.68 -16.53
C ILE A 427 -23.91 -3.22 -16.19
N SER A 428 -24.80 -3.30 -17.17
CA SER A 428 -26.24 -3.04 -17.05
C SER A 428 -26.91 -4.17 -16.28
N SER A 429 -27.57 -3.85 -15.17
CA SER A 429 -28.33 -4.77 -14.33
C SER A 429 -29.75 -4.98 -14.88
N SER A 430 -30.01 -6.11 -15.54
CA SER A 430 -31.38 -6.63 -15.69
C SER A 430 -31.40 -8.12 -16.09
N GLN A 431 -31.80 -9.00 -15.17
CA GLN A 431 -32.64 -10.17 -15.49
C GLN A 431 -33.22 -10.77 -14.20
N LYS A 432 -34.52 -11.15 -14.26
CA LYS A 432 -35.33 -11.80 -13.23
C LYS A 432 -35.40 -13.30 -13.51
N VAL A 433 -35.41 -14.17 -12.49
CA VAL A 433 -35.99 -15.52 -12.58
C VAL A 433 -36.79 -15.88 -11.31
N ASN A 434 -37.95 -16.51 -11.52
CA ASN A 434 -38.94 -16.97 -10.53
C ASN A 434 -38.71 -18.43 -10.09
N GLY A 435 -38.94 -18.71 -8.80
CA GLY A 435 -39.73 -19.85 -8.29
C GLY A 435 -39.07 -21.21 -8.02
N LEU A 436 -38.89 -21.58 -6.73
CA LEU A 436 -39.41 -22.81 -6.07
C LEU A 436 -38.99 -22.88 -4.57
N SER A 437 -39.73 -23.66 -3.80
CA SER A 437 -40.18 -23.43 -2.42
C SER A 437 -39.45 -24.17 -1.27
N LYS A 438 -39.47 -23.53 -0.07
CA LYS A 438 -39.65 -24.02 1.33
C LYS A 438 -38.77 -25.19 1.83
N GLN A 439 -38.13 -25.21 3.00
CA GLN A 439 -37.98 -24.40 4.23
C GLN A 439 -36.70 -24.97 4.89
N VAL A 440 -35.73 -24.15 5.30
CA VAL A 440 -35.49 -23.75 6.70
C VAL A 440 -35.19 -22.25 6.71
N ALA A 441 -35.79 -21.54 7.68
CA ALA A 441 -35.83 -20.10 7.88
C ALA A 441 -34.67 -19.28 7.26
N THR A 442 -35.01 -18.62 6.16
CA THR A 442 -34.36 -17.54 5.43
C THR A 442 -34.67 -16.18 6.15
N VAL A 443 -33.95 -15.07 5.93
CA VAL A 443 -33.85 -14.40 4.62
C VAL A 443 -32.45 -13.92 4.22
N PRO A 444 -31.98 -14.26 3.00
CA PRO A 444 -30.68 -13.91 2.43
C PRO A 444 -30.71 -12.66 1.53
N LEU A 445 -29.51 -12.09 1.31
CA LEU A 445 -29.17 -11.18 0.22
C LEU A 445 -29.24 -11.92 -1.14
N GLN A 446 -29.55 -11.20 -2.21
CA GLN A 446 -29.86 -11.74 -3.56
C GLN A 446 -28.78 -12.70 -4.10
N GLN A 447 -29.21 -13.88 -4.55
CA GLN A 447 -28.39 -15.06 -4.86
C GLN A 447 -27.64 -15.05 -6.22
N GLU A 448 -27.95 -14.14 -7.15
CA GLU A 448 -27.44 -14.28 -8.53
C GLU A 448 -26.03 -13.71 -8.77
N GLU A 449 -25.60 -12.69 -8.00
CA GLU A 449 -24.22 -12.15 -8.09
C GLU A 449 -23.19 -13.01 -7.35
N ASP A 450 -23.64 -13.79 -6.37
CA ASP A 450 -22.82 -14.63 -5.49
C ASP A 450 -22.27 -15.86 -6.25
N ALA A 451 -22.99 -16.35 -7.27
CA ALA A 451 -22.61 -17.49 -8.09
C ALA A 451 -21.42 -17.17 -9.03
N VAL A 452 -21.35 -15.95 -9.57
CA VAL A 452 -20.27 -15.51 -10.44
C VAL A 452 -18.96 -15.42 -9.66
N TYR A 453 -18.98 -14.84 -8.45
CA TYR A 453 -17.81 -14.75 -7.57
C TYR A 453 -17.40 -16.08 -6.93
N LYS A 454 -18.36 -16.93 -6.55
CA LYS A 454 -18.10 -18.30 -6.07
C LYS A 454 -17.50 -19.21 -7.15
N SER A 455 -17.89 -19.02 -8.42
CA SER A 455 -17.29 -19.77 -9.54
C SER A 455 -15.81 -19.45 -9.79
N ILE A 456 -15.35 -18.26 -9.35
CA ILE A 456 -13.97 -17.79 -9.53
C ILE A 456 -13.09 -18.15 -8.31
N LEU A 457 -13.64 -18.14 -7.09
CA LEU A 457 -12.86 -18.16 -5.85
C LEU A 457 -12.93 -19.46 -5.02
N GLY A 458 -13.89 -20.36 -5.29
CA GLY A 458 -14.06 -21.62 -4.57
C GLY A 458 -14.40 -21.47 -3.07
N ASP A 459 -14.45 -22.60 -2.34
CA ASP A 459 -14.97 -22.69 -0.96
C ASP A 459 -14.10 -22.06 0.15
N LYS A 460 -13.12 -21.21 -0.19
CA LYS A 460 -12.06 -20.78 0.74
C LYS A 460 -12.10 -19.31 1.17
N CYS A 461 -13.12 -18.53 0.80
CA CYS A 461 -13.21 -17.13 1.23
C CYS A 461 -14.58 -16.79 1.80
N ALA A 462 -14.59 -16.09 2.94
CA ALA A 462 -15.79 -15.50 3.53
C ALA A 462 -15.92 -14.05 3.02
N LEU A 463 -16.99 -13.77 2.27
CA LEU A 463 -17.40 -12.42 1.89
C LEU A 463 -18.29 -11.85 3.01
N PHE A 464 -17.84 -10.81 3.69
CA PHE A 464 -18.68 -10.02 4.59
C PHE A 464 -19.09 -8.73 3.86
N LYS A 465 -20.20 -8.79 3.11
CA LYS A 465 -20.91 -7.58 2.67
C LYS A 465 -21.89 -7.19 3.77
N MET A 466 -21.74 -5.99 4.35
CA MET A 466 -22.84 -5.36 5.08
C MET A 466 -23.64 -4.46 4.13
N ARG A 467 -24.96 -4.58 4.26
CA ARG A 467 -25.99 -3.91 3.46
C ARG A 467 -25.99 -2.40 3.79
N THR A 468 -26.26 -1.60 2.77
CA THR A 468 -26.67 -0.19 2.87
C THR A 468 -27.94 -0.01 3.66
#